data_AF-A0A3R8JSF3-F1
#
_entry.id   AF-A0A3R8JSF3-F1
#
_cell.length_a   1.000
_cell.length_b   1.000
_cell.length_c   1.000
_cell.angle_alpha   90.00
_cell.angle_beta   90.00
_cell.angle_gamma   90.00
#
_symmetry.space_group_name_H-M   'P 1'
#
loop_
_entity.id
_entity.type
_entity.pdbx_description
1 polymer ?
#
loop_
_entity_poly.entity_id
_entity_poly.type
_entity_poly.pdbx_seq_one_letter_code
_entity_poly.pdbx_strand_id
1 'polypeptide(L)'
;MKKQTIRCPYCGSPAILKDASYIYGHHSSGGRVYVCSRFPACDSYVGVHQGTSLPKGSLANRTLRKKRIQAHQIFDQLWRKGIFSREEAYRWIGDKFCLQTRQAHIGNFSDYMCDQLIQEASKVLQNNLIPLGMAG
;
A
#
# COMPACT_ATOMS: atom_id res chain seq x y z
N MET A 1 -16.26 24.54 -4.52
CA MET A 1 -15.47 23.50 -3.79
C MET A 1 -13.99 23.74 -4.06
N LYS A 2 -13.15 23.91 -3.02
CA LYS A 2 -11.70 24.11 -3.22
C LYS A 2 -11.06 22.81 -3.70
N LYS A 3 -10.39 22.85 -4.85
CA LYS A 3 -9.66 21.70 -5.43
C LYS A 3 -8.50 21.37 -4.49
N GLN A 4 -8.60 20.29 -3.72
CA GLN A 4 -7.51 19.84 -2.85
C GLN A 4 -6.27 19.60 -3.70
N THR A 5 -5.21 20.35 -3.42
CA THR A 5 -3.94 20.22 -4.14
C THR A 5 -3.10 19.18 -3.42
N ILE A 6 -2.98 17.99 -4.01
CA ILE A 6 -2.10 16.95 -3.50
C ILE A 6 -0.65 17.38 -3.76
N ARG A 7 0.22 17.30 -2.75
CA ARG A 7 1.63 17.65 -2.82
C ARG A 7 2.50 16.40 -2.74
N CYS A 8 3.56 16.37 -3.53
CA CYS A 8 4.55 15.30 -3.48
C CYS A 8 5.34 15.38 -2.18
N PRO A 9 5.38 14.31 -1.36
CA PRO A 9 6.10 14.32 -0.08
C PRO A 9 7.63 14.37 -0.25
N TYR A 10 8.16 14.06 -1.44
CA TYR A 10 9.60 13.99 -1.69
C TYR A 10 10.19 15.32 -2.18
N CYS A 11 9.45 16.10 -2.96
CA CYS A 11 9.98 17.32 -3.59
C CYS A 11 9.06 18.56 -3.48
N GLY A 12 7.94 18.45 -2.75
CA GLY A 12 6.98 19.55 -2.54
C GLY A 12 6.18 19.99 -3.77
N SER A 13 6.50 19.47 -4.95
CA SER A 13 5.81 19.82 -6.20
C SER A 13 4.36 19.29 -6.21
N PRO A 14 3.43 19.96 -6.89
CA PRO A 14 2.05 19.50 -6.97
C PRO A 14 1.96 18.15 -7.70
N ALA A 15 0.97 17.34 -7.32
CA ALA A 15 0.56 16.17 -8.08
C ALA A 15 -0.56 16.55 -9.05
N ILE A 16 -0.45 16.08 -10.29
CA ILE A 16 -1.41 16.30 -11.36
C ILE A 16 -2.11 14.99 -11.69
N LEU A 17 -3.41 15.05 -12.00
CA LEU A 17 -4.19 13.89 -12.39
C LEU A 17 -3.94 13.58 -13.87
N LYS A 18 -3.50 12.36 -14.17
CA LYS A 18 -3.21 11.86 -15.53
C LYS A 18 -3.83 10.48 -15.71
N ASP A 19 -3.99 10.07 -16.95
CA ASP A 19 -4.34 8.68 -17.26
C ASP A 19 -3.15 7.78 -16.94
N ALA A 20 -3.43 6.54 -16.53
CA ALA A 20 -2.41 5.58 -16.15
C ALA A 20 -1.44 5.26 -17.32
N SER A 21 -1.88 5.45 -18.57
CA SER A 21 -1.02 5.35 -19.77
C SER A 21 0.15 6.35 -19.77
N TYR A 22 0.05 7.46 -19.04
CA TYR A 22 1.18 8.39 -18.88
C TYR A 22 2.38 7.75 -18.16
N ILE A 23 2.14 6.75 -17.30
CA ILE A 23 3.17 6.03 -16.56
C ILE A 23 3.50 4.69 -17.23
N TYR A 24 2.46 3.96 -17.63
CA TYR A 24 2.58 2.56 -18.07
C TYR A 24 2.58 2.38 -19.59
N GLY A 25 2.39 3.45 -20.37
CA GLY A 25 2.29 3.40 -21.82
C GLY A 25 1.19 2.44 -22.28
N HIS A 26 1.51 1.63 -23.30
CA HIS A 26 0.62 0.61 -23.86
C HIS A 26 0.30 -0.55 -22.90
N HIS A 27 1.09 -0.73 -21.84
CA HIS A 27 0.83 -1.76 -20.81
C HIS A 27 -0.16 -1.31 -19.74
N SER A 28 -0.73 -0.10 -19.88
CA SER A 28 -1.73 0.41 -18.96
C SER A 28 -3.02 -0.40 -19.04
N SER A 29 -3.51 -0.88 -17.89
CA SER A 29 -4.86 -1.46 -17.77
C SER A 29 -5.96 -0.40 -17.64
N GLY A 30 -5.67 0.85 -18.01
CA GLY A 30 -6.58 1.99 -17.89
C GLY A 30 -6.63 2.61 -16.48
N GLY A 31 -7.57 3.54 -16.29
CA GLY A 31 -7.72 4.29 -15.04
C GLY A 31 -6.84 5.53 -14.94
N ARG A 32 -6.84 6.16 -13.76
CA ARG A 32 -6.18 7.45 -13.51
C ARG A 32 -5.20 7.37 -12.35
N VAL A 33 -4.20 8.25 -12.39
CA VAL A 33 -3.14 8.37 -11.39
C VAL A 33 -2.92 9.84 -11.04
N TYR A 34 -2.66 10.12 -9.77
CA TYR A 34 -2.00 11.37 -9.39
C TYR A 34 -0.50 11.17 -9.51
N VAL A 35 0.16 11.95 -10.36
CA VAL A 35 1.59 11.90 -10.61
C VAL A 35 2.25 13.23 -10.23
N CYS A 36 3.43 13.18 -9.62
CA CYS A 36 4.22 14.38 -9.35
C CYS A 36 4.51 15.15 -10.64
N SER A 37 4.36 16.48 -10.63
CA SER A 37 4.64 17.31 -11.81
C SER A 37 6.10 17.28 -12.29
N ARG A 38 7.02 16.75 -11.48
CA ARG A 38 8.45 16.51 -11.84
C ARG A 38 8.72 15.08 -12.30
N PHE A 39 7.71 14.33 -12.71
CA PHE A 39 7.90 13.01 -13.31
C PHE A 39 8.56 13.13 -14.70
N PRO A 40 9.51 12.25 -15.08
CA PRO A 40 9.95 11.04 -14.38
C PRO A 40 11.04 11.24 -13.32
N ALA A 41 11.66 12.42 -13.20
CA ALA A 41 12.80 12.64 -12.29
C ALA A 41 12.47 12.35 -10.80
N CYS A 42 11.27 12.69 -10.33
CA CYS A 42 10.83 12.36 -8.97
C CYS A 42 10.24 10.93 -8.83
N ASP A 43 9.86 10.30 -9.95
CA ASP A 43 9.22 8.96 -10.05
C ASP A 43 8.16 8.68 -8.97
N SER A 44 7.32 9.66 -8.65
CA SER A 44 6.33 9.56 -7.57
C SER A 44 4.91 9.70 -8.11
N TYR A 45 4.07 8.72 -7.80
CA TYR A 45 2.66 8.72 -8.21
C TYR A 45 1.82 7.80 -7.30
N VAL A 46 0.50 7.91 -7.40
CA VAL A 46 -0.47 7.04 -6.75
C VAL A 46 -1.70 6.82 -7.64
N GLY A 47 -2.20 5.58 -7.66
CA GLY A 47 -3.43 5.25 -8.38
C GLY A 47 -4.67 5.84 -7.72
N VAL A 48 -5.75 5.91 -8.49
CA VAL A 48 -7.05 6.43 -8.04
C VAL A 48 -8.09 5.31 -8.03
N HIS A 49 -9.07 5.37 -7.13
CA HIS A 49 -10.21 4.45 -7.17
C HIS A 49 -11.04 4.67 -8.45
N GLN A 50 -11.41 3.59 -9.14
CA GLN A 50 -12.13 3.65 -10.41
C GLN A 50 -13.42 4.46 -10.28
N GLY A 51 -13.70 5.31 -11.28
CA GLY A 51 -14.88 6.19 -11.28
C GLY A 51 -14.80 7.38 -10.32
N THR A 52 -13.69 7.56 -9.59
CA THR A 52 -13.52 8.66 -8.63
C THR A 52 -12.25 9.47 -8.89
N SER A 53 -12.02 10.50 -8.06
CA SER A 53 -10.73 11.19 -7.91
C SER A 53 -10.08 10.92 -6.53
N LEU A 54 -10.51 9.88 -5.82
CA LEU A 54 -9.97 9.53 -4.51
C LEU A 54 -8.67 8.72 -4.70
N PRO A 55 -7.51 9.19 -4.21
CA PRO A 55 -6.27 8.44 -4.32
C PRO A 55 -6.35 7.17 -3.45
N LYS A 56 -5.77 6.07 -3.95
CA LYS A 56 -5.62 4.80 -3.22
C LYS A 56 -4.62 4.90 -2.05
N GLY A 57 -4.03 6.06 -1.81
CA GLY A 57 -3.05 6.26 -0.74
C GLY A 57 -2.20 7.50 -0.96
N SER A 58 -1.04 7.57 -0.32
CA SER A 58 -0.09 8.66 -0.56
C SER A 58 0.70 8.44 -1.85
N LEU A 59 1.20 9.53 -2.47
CA LEU A 59 2.23 9.41 -3.52
C LEU A 59 3.40 8.59 -2.98
N ALA A 60 3.88 7.67 -3.82
CA ALA A 60 5.02 6.82 -3.51
C ALA A 60 6.00 6.82 -4.68
N ASN A 61 7.29 6.94 -4.33
CA ASN A 61 8.37 6.71 -5.26
C ASN A 61 8.48 5.21 -5.61
N ARG A 62 9.34 4.86 -6.57
CA ARG A 62 9.55 3.47 -6.99
C ARG A 62 9.84 2.51 -5.84
N THR A 63 10.72 2.90 -4.92
CA THR A 63 11.13 2.07 -3.78
C THR A 63 9.95 1.77 -2.87
N LEU A 64 9.22 2.81 -2.43
CA LEU A 64 8.07 2.64 -1.54
C LEU A 64 6.92 1.88 -2.23
N ARG A 65 6.70 2.08 -3.53
CA ARG A 65 5.71 1.28 -4.28
C ARG A 65 6.04 -0.21 -4.23
N LYS A 66 7.31 -0.59 -4.44
CA LYS A 66 7.74 -1.99 -4.35
C LYS A 66 7.56 -2.55 -2.95
N LYS A 67 7.92 -1.79 -1.91
CA LYS A 67 7.72 -2.22 -0.52
C LYS A 67 6.26 -2.41 -0.15
N ARG A 68 5.37 -1.52 -0.57
CA ARG A 68 3.91 -1.67 -0.36
C ARG A 68 3.35 -2.91 -1.04
N ILE A 69 3.82 -3.21 -2.27
CA ILE A 69 3.46 -4.45 -2.97
C ILE A 69 3.91 -5.67 -2.18
N GLN A 70 5.17 -5.69 -1.71
CA GLN A 70 5.70 -6.80 -0.90
C GLN A 70 4.94 -6.95 0.42
N ALA A 71 4.63 -5.84 1.09
CA ALA A 71 3.84 -5.84 2.32
C ALA A 71 2.45 -6.45 2.09
N HIS A 72 1.76 -6.08 1.01
CA HIS A 72 0.51 -6.72 0.61
C HIS A 72 0.68 -8.22 0.33
N GLN A 73 1.74 -8.62 -0.39
CA GLN A 73 1.98 -10.03 -0.73
C GLN A 73 2.13 -10.92 0.51
N ILE A 74 2.81 -10.45 1.55
CA ILE A 74 2.98 -11.20 2.81
C ILE A 74 1.72 -11.10 3.67
N PHE A 75 1.24 -9.88 3.92
CA PHE A 75 0.08 -9.64 4.77
C PHE A 75 -1.19 -10.34 4.26
N ASP A 76 -1.43 -10.32 2.95
CA ASP A 76 -2.64 -10.93 2.40
C ASP A 76 -2.66 -12.46 2.58
N GLN A 77 -1.51 -13.10 2.80
CA GLN A 77 -1.48 -14.53 3.11
C GLN A 77 -2.18 -14.85 4.42
N LEU A 78 -2.21 -13.93 5.38
CA LEU A 78 -2.89 -14.14 6.66
C LEU A 78 -4.37 -14.49 6.43
N TRP A 79 -5.04 -13.76 5.55
CA TRP A 79 -6.45 -14.02 5.26
C TRP A 79 -6.68 -14.99 4.09
N ARG A 80 -5.78 -15.05 3.11
CA ARG A 80 -5.89 -16.05 2.02
C ARG A 80 -5.68 -17.48 2.51
N LYS A 81 -4.90 -17.69 3.58
CA LYS A 81 -4.71 -19.00 4.22
C LYS A 81 -5.72 -19.30 5.33
N GLY A 82 -6.67 -18.40 5.58
CA GLY A 82 -7.71 -18.57 6.59
C GLY A 82 -7.24 -18.43 8.05
N ILE A 83 -6.04 -17.88 8.31
CA ILE A 83 -5.59 -17.56 9.68
C ILE A 83 -6.47 -16.46 10.28
N PHE A 84 -6.84 -15.49 9.45
CA PHE A 84 -7.82 -14.46 9.75
C PHE A 84 -8.86 -14.38 8.63
N SER A 85 -10.06 -13.88 8.91
CA SER A 85 -10.85 -13.23 7.86
C SER A 85 -10.14 -11.97 7.37
N ARG A 86 -10.54 -11.47 6.19
CA ARG A 86 -9.95 -10.21 5.68
C ARG A 86 -10.16 -9.05 6.65
N GLU A 87 -11.35 -8.94 7.25
CA GLU A 87 -11.64 -7.88 8.21
C GLU A 87 -10.80 -7.99 9.48
N GLU A 88 -10.64 -9.21 10.02
CA GLU A 88 -9.79 -9.47 11.19
C GLU A 88 -8.32 -9.16 10.89
N ALA A 89 -7.82 -9.47 9.70
CA ALA A 89 -6.44 -9.13 9.33
C ALA A 89 -6.20 -7.61 9.37
N TYR A 90 -7.14 -6.82 8.86
CA TYR A 90 -7.03 -5.34 8.89
C TYR A 90 -7.24 -4.77 10.30
N ARG A 91 -8.09 -5.39 11.12
CA ARG A 91 -8.21 -5.06 12.55
C ARG A 91 -6.90 -5.34 13.29
N TRP A 92 -6.28 -6.49 13.03
CA TRP A 92 -5.00 -6.89 13.59
C TRP A 92 -3.88 -5.90 13.24
N ILE A 93 -3.83 -5.36 12.02
CA ILE A 93 -2.90 -4.25 11.69
C ILE A 93 -3.13 -3.05 12.61
N GLY A 94 -4.40 -2.68 12.81
CA GLY A 94 -4.80 -1.59 13.70
C GLY A 94 -4.27 -1.78 15.11
N ASP A 95 -4.53 -2.95 15.69
CA ASP A 95 -4.10 -3.28 17.06
C ASP A 95 -2.57 -3.36 17.17
N LYS A 96 -1.92 -4.02 16.20
CA LYS A 96 -0.48 -4.27 16.22
C LYS A 96 0.37 -3.01 16.14
N PHE A 97 -0.11 -2.01 15.41
CA PHE A 97 0.59 -0.74 15.20
C PHE A 97 -0.07 0.44 15.90
N CYS A 98 -1.06 0.18 16.77
CA CYS A 98 -1.86 1.19 17.46
C CYS A 98 -2.44 2.26 16.50
N LEU A 99 -2.92 1.80 15.34
CA LEU A 99 -3.51 2.64 14.29
C LEU A 99 -5.03 2.63 14.39
N GLN A 100 -5.64 3.78 14.16
CA GLN A 100 -7.08 3.82 13.93
C GLN A 100 -7.43 3.06 12.65
N THR A 101 -8.63 2.50 12.53
CA THR A 101 -9.07 1.70 11.38
C THR A 101 -8.87 2.42 10.04
N ARG A 102 -9.03 3.75 10.00
CA ARG A 102 -8.78 4.58 8.80
C ARG A 102 -7.30 4.70 8.42
N GLN A 103 -6.39 4.51 9.37
CA GLN A 103 -4.94 4.58 9.18
C GLN A 103 -4.32 3.22 8.85
N ALA A 104 -5.01 2.11 9.15
CA ALA A 104 -4.61 0.74 8.82
C ALA A 104 -4.74 0.43 7.31
N HIS A 105 -4.22 1.31 6.46
CA HIS A 105 -4.25 1.18 5.01
C HIS A 105 -2.82 1.16 4.46
N ILE A 106 -2.38 0.02 3.94
CA ILE A 106 -1.00 -0.20 3.45
C ILE A 106 -0.60 0.83 2.37
N GLY A 107 -1.56 1.32 1.58
CA GLY A 107 -1.34 2.42 0.63
C GLY A 107 -0.90 3.75 1.26
N ASN A 108 -0.93 3.88 2.59
CA ASN A 108 -0.45 5.06 3.33
C ASN A 108 0.80 4.77 4.17
N PHE A 109 1.31 3.53 4.17
CA PHE A 109 2.45 3.16 4.99
C PHE A 109 3.75 3.76 4.43
N SER A 110 4.65 4.15 5.33
CA SER A 110 6.03 4.50 5.01
C SER A 110 6.87 3.25 4.75
N ASP A 111 8.11 3.42 4.29
CA ASP A 111 9.05 2.31 4.11
C ASP A 111 9.23 1.51 5.41
N TYR A 112 9.41 2.20 6.54
CA TYR A 112 9.53 1.60 7.87
C TYR A 112 8.27 0.79 8.24
N MET A 113 7.08 1.37 8.07
CA MET A 113 5.83 0.68 8.39
C MET A 113 5.60 -0.54 7.51
N CYS A 114 6.01 -0.51 6.24
CA CYS A 114 6.00 -1.67 5.37
C CYS A 114 6.93 -2.78 5.90
N ASP A 115 8.15 -2.44 6.28
CA ASP A 115 9.12 -3.41 6.81
C ASP A 115 8.61 -4.05 8.11
N GLN A 116 8.05 -3.24 9.02
CA GLN A 116 7.45 -3.74 10.27
C GLN A 116 6.26 -4.65 10.00
N LEU A 117 5.36 -4.29 9.09
CA LEU A 117 4.22 -5.13 8.72
C LEU A 117 4.68 -6.47 8.12
N ILE A 118 5.68 -6.46 7.25
CA ILE A 118 6.25 -7.69 6.68
C ILE A 118 6.79 -8.59 7.78
N GLN A 119 7.55 -8.03 8.73
CA GLN A 119 8.13 -8.78 9.83
C GLN A 119 7.05 -9.42 10.72
N GLU A 120 6.05 -8.64 11.14
CA GLU A 120 5.01 -9.12 12.04
C GLU A 120 4.07 -10.12 11.35
N ALA A 121 3.68 -9.88 10.09
CA ALA A 121 2.88 -10.83 9.34
C ALA A 121 3.64 -12.15 9.10
N SER A 122 4.95 -12.09 8.85
CA SER A 122 5.79 -13.28 8.72
C SER A 122 5.82 -14.10 10.01
N LYS A 123 5.90 -13.47 11.19
CA LYS A 123 5.83 -14.17 12.48
C LYS A 123 4.49 -14.89 12.66
N VAL A 124 3.38 -14.24 12.31
CA VAL A 124 2.05 -14.86 12.38
C VAL A 124 1.97 -16.06 11.44
N LEU A 125 2.45 -15.93 10.19
CA LEU A 125 2.50 -17.03 9.24
C LEU A 125 3.33 -18.20 9.77
N GLN A 126 4.52 -17.93 10.30
CA GLN A 126 5.38 -18.97 10.89
C GLN A 126 4.67 -19.69 12.03
N ASN A 127 4.14 -18.96 13.01
CA ASN A 127 3.49 -19.54 14.19
C ASN A 127 2.23 -20.36 13.88
N ASN A 128 1.51 -20.03 12.79
CA ASN A 128 0.31 -20.76 12.37
C ASN A 128 0.61 -21.89 11.37
N LEU A 129 1.85 -22.01 10.92
CA LEU A 129 2.32 -23.08 10.03
C LEU A 129 3.28 -24.06 10.74
N ILE A 130 3.53 -23.90 12.04
CA ILE A 130 4.11 -24.98 12.86
C ILE A 130 3.01 -26.02 13.06
N PRO A 131 3.15 -27.26 12.54
CA PRO A 131 2.32 -28.36 13.00
C PRO A 131 2.62 -28.56 14.49
N LEU A 132 1.63 -28.46 15.37
CA LEU A 132 1.71 -29.00 16.73
C LEU A 132 1.96 -30.50 16.61
N GLY A 133 3.23 -30.90 16.54
CA GLY A 133 3.59 -32.26 16.17
C GLY A 133 5.09 -32.47 16.02
N MET A 134 5.87 -32.13 17.05
CA MET A 134 7.13 -32.81 17.35
C MET A 134 7.16 -33.09 18.85
N ALA A 135 6.25 -33.97 19.28
CA ALA A 135 6.59 -34.87 20.38
C ALA A 135 7.45 -35.97 19.77
N GLY A 136 8.70 -36.02 20.20
CA GLY A 136 9.70 -37.03 19.91
C GLY A 136 10.79 -36.92 20.95
#